data_AF-A0A329E5E5-F1
#
_entry.id   AF-A0A329E5E5-F1
#
_cell.length_a   1.000
_cell.length_b   1.000
_cell.length_c   1.000
_cell.angle_alpha   90.00
_cell.angle_beta   90.00
_cell.angle_gamma   90.00
#
_symmetry.space_group_name_H-M   'P 1'
#
loop_
_entity.id
_entity.type
_entity.pdbx_description
1 polymer ?
#
loop_
_entity_poly.entity_id
_entity_poly.type
_entity_poly.pdbx_seq_one_letter_code
_entity_poly.pdbx_strand_id
1 'polypeptide(L)'
;MKSYFSALLLSLASCHAVAEDVKSGGSTSTTKAGPNAYSLPASNLPMAKRLDFSVGNSFFRNPWVPAPSSTDARDGLGPLFNTNGCQNCHIKDGRGHPPEANDTQAVSMLVRLSIPAETEAQKAIYDRAGVVPEPVYGDQLQDFALPGKKAEGSIQITYDEVVIKFADGTPVLLRKPNLSIQNLGYGALHPKTQFSARVAPPMIGLGLLEAIPEQTILSWQDENDANGDGISGRVNRVWDVREEKKVVGRFGWKAGQPSLMQQNAAAFNGDLGLTSRLFPKENCSMHQALCSQVPNGGEPEVSDNILDFVEFYSQHLAVPVRRNVDDPKVQHGKKLFAEVGCNSCHKTEVKTAKVESRPALSEQTIHPYTDLLLHDMGEGLSDGRPEALASGNEWRTPPLWGIGYTEEVNNHTYFLHDGRARNLMEAVLWHGGEAQAAKEKVLQFSKQEREALIAFLNSL
;
A
#
# COMPACT_ATOMS: atom_id res chain seq x y z
N MET A 1 48.80 7.76 -49.26
CA MET A 1 47.73 6.74 -49.35
C MET A 1 47.65 6.03 -48.01
N LYS A 2 46.50 6.16 -47.32
CA LYS A 2 45.84 5.22 -46.37
C LYS A 2 46.66 4.67 -45.18
N SER A 3 46.16 4.58 -43.95
CA SER A 3 44.89 5.01 -43.36
C SER A 3 45.05 4.93 -41.84
N TYR A 4 44.53 5.93 -41.14
CA TYR A 4 44.25 5.87 -39.71
C TYR A 4 43.09 4.88 -39.48
N PHE A 5 43.17 4.06 -38.42
CA PHE A 5 42.02 3.42 -37.81
C PHE A 5 42.22 3.44 -36.29
N SER A 6 41.73 4.51 -35.67
CA SER A 6 41.53 4.61 -34.23
C SER A 6 40.11 4.17 -33.87
N ALA A 7 40.04 3.31 -32.86
CA ALA A 7 39.02 3.20 -31.82
C ALA A 7 37.57 3.59 -32.17
N LEU A 8 36.71 2.58 -32.28
CA LEU A 8 35.26 2.73 -32.08
C LEU A 8 34.72 1.49 -31.36
N LEU A 9 34.83 1.44 -30.03
CA LEU A 9 34.28 0.36 -29.20
C LEU A 9 34.02 0.88 -27.78
N LEU A 10 33.15 1.88 -27.64
CA LEU A 10 32.60 2.34 -26.35
C LEU A 10 31.32 3.16 -26.58
N SER A 11 30.23 2.52 -26.99
CA SER A 11 28.90 3.16 -26.99
C SER A 11 27.71 2.19 -26.80
N LEU A 12 27.95 0.89 -26.60
CA LEU A 12 26.85 -0.09 -26.42
C LEU A 12 26.41 -0.28 -24.96
N ALA A 13 27.24 0.10 -23.99
CA ALA A 13 26.92 -0.04 -22.56
C ALA A 13 25.96 1.04 -22.04
N SER A 14 26.04 2.26 -22.57
CA SER A 14 25.21 3.39 -22.12
C SER A 14 23.76 3.31 -22.59
N CYS A 15 23.47 2.63 -23.70
CA CYS A 15 22.09 2.48 -24.20
C CYS A 15 21.27 1.44 -23.41
N HIS A 16 21.92 0.39 -22.88
CA HIS A 16 21.26 -0.64 -22.06
C HIS A 16 20.87 -0.10 -20.67
N ALA A 17 21.75 0.63 -20.01
CA ALA A 17 21.47 1.21 -18.68
C ALA A 17 20.33 2.25 -18.71
N VAL A 18 20.19 3.02 -19.80
CA VAL A 18 19.09 3.99 -19.97
C VAL A 18 17.78 3.29 -20.32
N ALA A 19 17.82 2.20 -21.10
CA ALA A 19 16.62 1.43 -21.46
C ALA A 19 16.03 0.63 -20.29
N GLU A 20 16.87 0.18 -19.34
CA GLU A 20 16.42 -0.48 -18.10
C GLU A 20 15.75 0.53 -17.14
N ASP A 21 16.31 1.73 -16.97
CA ASP A 21 15.78 2.78 -16.07
C ASP A 21 14.38 3.31 -16.49
N VAL A 22 13.94 3.07 -17.74
CA VAL A 22 12.59 3.45 -18.22
C VAL A 22 11.53 2.43 -17.79
N LYS A 23 11.87 1.15 -17.70
CA LYS A 23 10.91 0.06 -17.46
C LYS A 23 10.89 -0.32 -15.98
N SER A 24 10.18 0.44 -15.15
CA SER A 24 10.11 0.22 -13.70
C SER A 24 9.72 -1.21 -13.28
N GLY A 25 8.89 -1.90 -14.06
CA GLY A 25 8.46 -3.29 -13.83
C GLY A 25 9.19 -4.31 -14.72
N GLY A 26 10.31 -3.95 -15.35
CA GLY A 26 11.00 -4.78 -16.32
C GLY A 26 10.13 -5.04 -17.57
N SER A 27 10.09 -6.27 -18.05
CA SER A 27 9.27 -6.65 -19.21
C SER A 27 7.77 -6.60 -18.95
N THR A 28 7.34 -6.46 -17.69
CA THR A 28 5.93 -6.30 -17.35
C THR A 28 5.43 -4.88 -17.58
N SER A 29 6.33 -3.89 -17.71
CA SER A 29 5.97 -2.48 -17.78
C SER A 29 5.05 -2.12 -18.94
N THR A 30 4.17 -1.14 -18.72
CA THR A 30 3.20 -0.66 -19.70
C THR A 30 3.44 0.80 -20.09
N THR A 31 3.14 1.17 -21.34
CA THR A 31 3.20 2.56 -21.82
C THR A 31 1.87 3.30 -21.63
N LYS A 32 0.88 2.67 -20.99
CA LYS A 32 -0.42 3.30 -20.76
C LYS A 32 -0.28 4.50 -19.83
N ALA A 33 -0.94 5.59 -20.21
CA ALA A 33 -1.00 6.83 -19.44
C ALA A 33 -2.45 7.30 -19.26
N GLY A 34 -2.62 8.41 -18.54
CA GLY A 34 -3.92 9.00 -18.25
C GLY A 34 -4.72 8.19 -17.23
N PRO A 35 -6.05 8.35 -17.21
CA PRO A 35 -6.90 7.81 -16.15
C PRO A 35 -6.95 6.28 -16.01
N ASN A 36 -6.34 5.54 -16.93
CA ASN A 36 -6.28 4.08 -16.93
C ASN A 36 -4.82 3.57 -16.93
N ALA A 37 -3.85 4.39 -16.48
CA ALA A 37 -2.43 4.02 -16.43
C ALA A 37 -2.19 2.74 -15.63
N TYR A 38 -2.98 2.49 -14.58
CA TYR A 38 -2.83 1.35 -13.68
C TYR A 38 -3.68 0.13 -14.06
N SER A 39 -4.48 0.19 -15.13
CA SER A 39 -5.51 -0.83 -15.40
C SER A 39 -5.09 -1.90 -16.41
N LEU A 40 -3.83 -1.92 -16.85
CA LEU A 40 -3.35 -2.90 -17.84
C LEU A 40 -2.66 -4.10 -17.19
N PRO A 41 -2.82 -5.31 -17.75
CA PRO A 41 -2.03 -6.46 -17.33
C PRO A 41 -0.56 -6.28 -17.71
N ALA A 42 0.32 -7.03 -17.05
CA ALA A 42 1.74 -7.15 -17.38
C ALA A 42 1.93 -7.32 -18.90
N SER A 43 2.76 -6.49 -19.52
CA SER A 43 2.90 -6.43 -20.99
C SER A 43 3.38 -7.74 -21.60
N ASN A 44 4.25 -8.47 -20.91
CA ASN A 44 4.76 -9.79 -21.28
C ASN A 44 3.82 -10.95 -20.91
N LEU A 45 2.62 -10.67 -20.37
CA LEU A 45 1.67 -11.71 -20.03
C LEU A 45 1.14 -12.39 -21.32
N PRO A 46 1.24 -13.72 -21.44
CA PRO A 46 0.75 -14.44 -22.61
C PRO A 46 -0.73 -14.18 -22.87
N MET A 47 -1.12 -14.14 -24.14
CA MET A 47 -2.51 -13.86 -24.53
C MET A 47 -3.52 -14.82 -23.86
N ALA A 48 -3.16 -16.10 -23.74
CA ALA A 48 -3.98 -17.13 -23.08
C ALA A 48 -4.28 -16.81 -21.60
N LYS A 49 -3.44 -16.00 -20.94
CA LYS A 49 -3.59 -15.60 -19.54
C LYS A 49 -4.26 -14.24 -19.34
N ARG A 50 -4.51 -13.49 -20.42
CA ARG A 50 -5.24 -12.21 -20.33
C ARG A 50 -6.72 -12.39 -20.04
N LEU A 51 -7.30 -13.55 -20.38
CA LEU A 51 -8.67 -13.89 -19.99
C LEU A 51 -8.76 -14.05 -18.47
N ASP A 52 -7.88 -14.84 -17.85
CA ASP A 52 -7.80 -15.01 -16.39
C ASP A 52 -7.68 -13.66 -15.68
N PHE A 53 -6.82 -12.77 -16.19
CA PHE A 53 -6.69 -11.40 -15.68
C PHE A 53 -8.01 -10.61 -15.77
N SER A 54 -8.71 -10.69 -16.91
CA SER A 54 -10.00 -10.01 -17.09
C SER A 54 -11.09 -10.57 -16.18
N VAL A 55 -11.06 -11.87 -15.88
CA VAL A 55 -11.99 -12.51 -14.93
C VAL A 55 -11.73 -12.00 -13.52
N GLY A 56 -10.46 -11.99 -13.08
CA GLY A 56 -10.09 -11.43 -11.78
C GLY A 56 -10.44 -9.95 -11.63
N ASN A 57 -10.18 -9.13 -12.65
CA ASN A 57 -10.62 -7.73 -12.69
C ASN A 57 -12.14 -7.60 -12.51
N SER A 58 -12.91 -8.49 -13.13
CA SER A 58 -14.37 -8.49 -12.99
C SER A 58 -14.80 -8.67 -11.53
N PHE A 59 -14.18 -9.57 -10.77
CA PHE A 59 -14.48 -9.73 -9.34
C PHE A 59 -13.91 -8.62 -8.46
N PHE A 60 -12.79 -8.01 -8.86
CA PHE A 60 -12.19 -6.87 -8.15
C PHE A 60 -13.03 -5.59 -8.27
N ARG A 61 -13.58 -5.33 -9.47
CA ARG A 61 -14.28 -4.08 -9.78
C ARG A 61 -15.75 -4.06 -9.39
N ASN A 62 -16.44 -5.15 -9.65
CA ASN A 62 -17.90 -5.14 -9.57
C ASN A 62 -18.37 -5.38 -8.12
N PRO A 63 -19.51 -4.78 -7.74
CA PRO A 63 -20.01 -4.92 -6.38
C PRO A 63 -20.49 -6.34 -6.09
N TRP A 64 -20.25 -6.77 -4.85
CA TRP A 64 -20.94 -7.87 -4.19
C TRP A 64 -22.31 -7.41 -3.71
N VAL A 65 -23.25 -8.34 -3.66
CA VAL A 65 -24.64 -8.04 -3.33
C VAL A 65 -25.07 -8.77 -2.06
N PRO A 66 -26.02 -8.21 -1.29
CA PRO A 66 -26.52 -8.86 -0.07
C PRO A 66 -27.25 -10.16 -0.39
N ALA A 67 -27.08 -11.16 0.47
CA ALA A 67 -27.79 -12.43 0.37
C ALA A 67 -29.25 -12.34 0.87
N PRO A 68 -30.17 -13.13 0.28
CA PRO A 68 -29.98 -13.98 -0.90
C PRO A 68 -30.05 -13.18 -2.20
N SER A 69 -29.24 -13.53 -3.19
CA SER A 69 -29.27 -12.93 -4.52
C SER A 69 -29.58 -13.96 -5.62
N SER A 70 -30.01 -13.46 -6.79
CA SER A 70 -30.10 -14.26 -8.02
C SER A 70 -28.75 -14.49 -8.70
N THR A 71 -27.68 -13.87 -8.20
CA THR A 71 -26.32 -13.96 -8.75
C THR A 71 -25.39 -14.74 -7.81
N ASP A 72 -25.40 -16.06 -7.89
CA ASP A 72 -24.65 -16.96 -6.99
C ASP A 72 -23.16 -16.62 -6.87
N ALA A 73 -22.53 -16.14 -7.96
CA ALA A 73 -21.09 -15.89 -7.98
C ALA A 73 -20.63 -14.61 -7.24
N ARG A 74 -21.55 -13.74 -6.81
CA ARG A 74 -21.26 -12.49 -6.06
C ARG A 74 -22.23 -12.24 -4.93
N ASP A 75 -22.85 -13.32 -4.46
CA ASP A 75 -23.73 -13.29 -3.31
C ASP A 75 -22.93 -13.25 -1.99
N GLY A 76 -23.50 -12.69 -0.93
CA GLY A 76 -22.91 -12.72 0.41
C GLY A 76 -22.23 -11.44 0.90
N LEU A 77 -22.52 -10.26 0.34
CA LEU A 77 -22.01 -9.01 0.94
C LEU A 77 -22.35 -9.00 2.44
N GLY A 78 -21.32 -8.86 3.28
CA GLY A 78 -21.46 -8.99 4.71
C GLY A 78 -22.40 -7.95 5.32
N PRO A 79 -22.97 -8.22 6.51
CA PRO A 79 -23.90 -7.31 7.16
C PRO A 79 -23.30 -5.96 7.56
N LEU A 80 -22.01 -5.98 7.88
CA LEU A 80 -21.16 -4.86 8.22
C LEU A 80 -19.95 -4.90 7.28
N PHE A 81 -19.64 -3.77 6.65
CA PHE A 81 -18.59 -3.67 5.64
C PHE A 81 -18.05 -2.23 5.57
N ASN A 82 -16.95 -2.03 4.84
CA ASN A 82 -16.46 -0.70 4.45
C ASN A 82 -16.80 -0.37 3.00
N THR A 83 -16.88 -1.39 2.15
CA THR A 83 -17.31 -1.24 0.77
C THR A 83 -17.87 -2.54 0.21
N ASN A 84 -18.51 -2.48 -0.96
CA ASN A 84 -19.01 -3.67 -1.65
C ASN A 84 -18.15 -4.12 -2.83
N GLY A 85 -17.00 -3.49 -3.09
CA GLY A 85 -16.08 -3.91 -4.15
C GLY A 85 -14.70 -3.31 -3.97
N CYS A 86 -13.65 -4.09 -4.23
CA CYS A 86 -12.26 -3.70 -3.95
C CYS A 86 -11.86 -2.40 -4.67
N GLN A 87 -12.32 -2.20 -5.91
CA GLN A 87 -12.02 -1.00 -6.69
C GLN A 87 -12.59 0.30 -6.08
N ASN A 88 -13.59 0.24 -5.20
CA ASN A 88 -14.11 1.43 -4.55
C ASN A 88 -13.09 2.03 -3.57
N CYS A 89 -12.29 1.18 -2.92
CA CYS A 89 -11.14 1.61 -2.13
C CYS A 89 -9.93 1.89 -3.03
N HIS A 90 -9.61 0.96 -3.92
CA HIS A 90 -8.51 1.06 -4.87
C HIS A 90 -8.95 1.71 -6.17
N ILE A 91 -9.24 3.02 -6.11
CA ILE A 91 -9.86 3.80 -7.20
C ILE A 91 -9.07 3.61 -8.49
N LYS A 92 -9.64 2.90 -9.47
CA LYS A 92 -8.99 2.50 -10.73
C LYS A 92 -7.61 1.87 -10.55
N ASP A 93 -7.49 0.95 -9.58
CA ASP A 93 -6.24 0.29 -9.18
C ASP A 93 -5.19 1.26 -8.57
N GLY A 94 -5.59 2.51 -8.36
CA GLY A 94 -4.79 3.56 -7.76
C GLY A 94 -5.07 3.72 -6.28
N ARG A 95 -4.86 4.94 -5.81
CA ARG A 95 -4.89 5.28 -4.38
C ARG A 95 -6.28 5.74 -3.95
N GLY A 96 -6.63 5.43 -2.70
CA GLY A 96 -7.78 6.02 -2.01
C GLY A 96 -7.51 7.43 -1.46
N HIS A 97 -8.49 7.98 -0.78
CA HIS A 97 -8.41 9.30 -0.14
C HIS A 97 -9.18 9.31 1.19
N PRO A 98 -8.83 10.21 2.13
CA PRO A 98 -9.68 10.49 3.28
C PRO A 98 -11.03 11.07 2.82
N PRO A 99 -12.09 10.99 3.65
CA PRO A 99 -13.37 11.62 3.35
C PRO A 99 -13.21 13.15 3.22
N GLU A 100 -13.91 13.73 2.25
CA GLU A 100 -14.02 15.18 2.06
C GLU A 100 -15.18 15.78 2.86
N ALA A 101 -15.26 17.11 2.94
CA ALA A 101 -16.17 17.81 3.86
C ALA A 101 -17.67 17.50 3.67
N ASN A 102 -18.08 17.04 2.48
CA ASN A 102 -19.46 16.68 2.17
C ASN A 102 -19.68 15.16 2.08
N ASP A 103 -18.63 14.36 2.29
CA ASP A 103 -18.74 12.92 2.27
C ASP A 103 -19.41 12.46 3.57
N THR A 104 -20.42 11.59 3.42
CA THR A 104 -21.08 10.98 4.57
C THR A 104 -20.33 9.74 5.07
N GLN A 105 -19.37 9.24 4.30
CA GLN A 105 -18.69 7.94 4.50
C GLN A 105 -17.24 7.97 3.97
N ALA A 106 -16.38 7.10 4.50
CA ALA A 106 -14.96 7.08 4.18
C ALA A 106 -14.58 5.90 3.25
N VAL A 107 -15.27 5.74 2.12
CA VAL A 107 -15.21 4.53 1.27
C VAL A 107 -13.80 4.03 0.94
N SER A 108 -12.83 4.92 0.74
CA SER A 108 -11.45 4.56 0.35
C SER A 108 -10.40 4.78 1.46
N MET A 109 -10.87 4.96 2.69
CA MET A 109 -10.07 5.03 3.91
C MET A 109 -10.67 4.15 5.02
N LEU A 110 -9.88 3.22 5.53
CA LEU A 110 -10.27 2.38 6.66
C LEU A 110 -9.64 2.87 7.97
N VAL A 111 -10.27 2.55 9.10
CA VAL A 111 -9.72 2.80 10.43
C VAL A 111 -9.53 1.47 11.14
N ARG A 112 -8.27 1.10 11.37
CA ARG A 112 -7.92 -0.08 12.19
C ARG A 112 -8.06 0.26 13.67
N LEU A 113 -8.59 -0.69 14.43
CA LEU A 113 -8.83 -0.60 15.87
C LEU A 113 -7.99 -1.66 16.59
N SER A 114 -7.52 -1.35 17.79
CA SER A 114 -6.94 -2.35 18.71
C SER A 114 -6.88 -1.80 20.12
N ILE A 115 -6.53 -2.65 21.08
CA ILE A 115 -6.14 -2.25 22.42
C ILE A 115 -4.71 -2.77 22.74
N PRO A 116 -4.01 -2.17 23.71
CA PRO A 116 -2.75 -2.71 24.20
C PRO A 116 -2.90 -4.15 24.74
N ALA A 117 -1.89 -4.98 24.51
CA ALA A 117 -1.83 -6.34 25.05
C ALA A 117 -1.29 -6.34 26.48
N GLU A 118 -2.17 -6.28 27.48
CA GLU A 118 -1.78 -6.14 28.90
C GLU A 118 -1.84 -7.47 29.66
N THR A 119 -2.79 -8.34 29.32
CA THR A 119 -2.97 -9.67 29.94
C THR A 119 -2.29 -10.76 29.12
N GLU A 120 -2.01 -11.91 29.74
CA GLU A 120 -1.41 -13.06 29.04
C GLU A 120 -2.28 -13.58 27.89
N ALA A 121 -3.61 -13.58 28.05
CA ALA A 121 -4.54 -13.95 26.97
C ALA A 121 -4.44 -12.98 25.79
N GLN A 122 -4.35 -11.67 26.06
CA GLN A 122 -4.17 -10.65 25.03
C GLN A 122 -2.80 -10.75 24.35
N LYS A 123 -1.73 -11.06 25.09
CA LYS A 123 -0.40 -11.29 24.51
C LYS A 123 -0.39 -12.50 23.58
N ALA A 124 -1.08 -13.58 23.94
CA ALA A 124 -1.23 -14.74 23.07
C ALA A 124 -2.02 -14.41 21.78
N ILE A 125 -3.07 -13.58 21.89
CA ILE A 125 -3.79 -13.06 20.72
C ILE A 125 -2.85 -12.22 19.86
N TYR A 126 -2.12 -11.28 20.48
CA TYR A 126 -1.18 -10.40 19.79
C TYR A 126 -0.08 -11.17 19.05
N ASP A 127 0.47 -12.22 19.66
CA ASP A 127 1.53 -13.05 19.06
C ASP A 127 1.09 -13.69 17.73
N ARG A 128 -0.19 -14.05 17.62
CA ARG A 128 -0.76 -14.71 16.45
C ARG A 128 -1.43 -13.73 15.46
N ALA A 129 -2.24 -12.79 15.94
CA ALA A 129 -2.99 -11.86 15.09
C ALA A 129 -2.22 -10.58 14.76
N GLY A 130 -1.08 -10.34 15.42
CA GLY A 130 -0.31 -9.09 15.32
C GLY A 130 -0.94 -7.90 16.05
N VAL A 131 -2.19 -8.02 16.50
CA VAL A 131 -2.94 -7.00 17.24
C VAL A 131 -3.87 -7.66 18.23
N VAL A 132 -4.33 -6.91 19.24
CA VAL A 132 -5.48 -7.31 20.05
C VAL A 132 -6.67 -6.50 19.54
N PRO A 133 -7.67 -7.14 18.91
CA PRO A 133 -8.86 -6.45 18.41
C PRO A 133 -9.54 -5.65 19.52
N GLU A 134 -10.18 -4.54 19.14
CA GLU A 134 -11.07 -3.83 20.05
C GLU A 134 -12.26 -4.77 20.41
N PRO A 135 -12.61 -4.93 21.71
CA PRO A 135 -13.56 -5.96 22.14
C PRO A 135 -14.97 -5.89 21.53
N VAL A 136 -15.45 -4.70 21.18
CA VAL A 136 -16.81 -4.45 20.68
C VAL A 136 -16.82 -4.39 19.15
N TYR A 137 -15.78 -3.84 18.53
CA TYR A 137 -15.72 -3.47 17.11
C TYR A 137 -14.68 -4.25 16.30
N GLY A 138 -13.94 -5.18 16.91
CA GLY A 138 -12.92 -5.94 16.20
C GLY A 138 -11.68 -5.10 15.87
N ASP A 139 -10.97 -5.46 14.80
CA ASP A 139 -9.69 -4.82 14.44
C ASP A 139 -9.82 -3.77 13.32
N GLN A 140 -11.02 -3.57 12.77
CA GLN A 140 -11.34 -2.60 11.73
C GLN A 140 -12.78 -2.12 11.87
N LEU A 141 -12.97 -0.80 11.93
CA LEU A 141 -14.30 -0.19 11.99
C LEU A 141 -15.05 -0.37 10.66
N GLN A 142 -16.28 -0.88 10.69
CA GLN A 142 -17.19 -1.01 9.55
C GLN A 142 -18.17 0.17 9.49
N ASP A 143 -17.87 1.16 8.67
CA ASP A 143 -18.67 2.40 8.54
C ASP A 143 -19.92 2.24 7.64
N PHE A 144 -20.12 1.06 7.06
CA PHE A 144 -21.34 0.67 6.35
C PHE A 144 -22.03 -0.54 6.99
N ALA A 145 -23.32 -0.64 6.70
CA ALA A 145 -24.13 -1.81 6.99
C ALA A 145 -25.17 -2.04 5.89
N LEU A 146 -25.74 -3.23 5.85
CA LEU A 146 -26.85 -3.54 4.95
C LEU A 146 -28.05 -2.58 5.16
N PRO A 147 -28.88 -2.35 4.12
CA PRO A 147 -30.04 -1.48 4.22
C PRO A 147 -30.94 -1.82 5.43
N GLY A 148 -31.26 -0.80 6.23
CA GLY A 148 -32.07 -0.94 7.44
C GLY A 148 -31.33 -1.51 8.66
N LYS A 149 -30.01 -1.75 8.55
CA LYS A 149 -29.14 -2.14 9.66
C LYS A 149 -28.29 -0.95 10.14
N LYS A 150 -27.71 -1.08 11.33
CA LYS A 150 -26.89 -0.04 11.94
C LYS A 150 -25.41 -0.32 11.65
N ALA A 151 -24.69 0.65 11.11
CA ALA A 151 -23.23 0.59 10.98
C ALA A 151 -22.54 0.67 12.35
N GLU A 152 -21.24 0.35 12.38
CA GLU A 152 -20.46 0.39 13.63
C GLU A 152 -20.21 1.81 14.13
N GLY A 153 -20.12 2.77 13.22
CA GLY A 153 -19.92 4.18 13.50
C GLY A 153 -19.63 4.93 12.21
N SER A 154 -19.39 6.24 12.33
CA SER A 154 -19.00 7.10 11.20
C SER A 154 -17.63 7.72 11.47
N ILE A 155 -16.77 7.70 10.46
CA ILE A 155 -15.42 8.26 10.51
C ILE A 155 -15.49 9.77 10.24
N GLN A 156 -14.92 10.58 11.13
CA GLN A 156 -14.72 12.00 10.90
C GLN A 156 -13.23 12.36 11.04
N ILE A 157 -12.73 13.12 10.07
CA ILE A 157 -11.36 13.64 10.09
C ILE A 157 -11.40 15.15 9.96
N THR A 158 -10.74 15.84 10.88
CA THR A 158 -10.40 17.26 10.76
C THR A 158 -8.89 17.41 10.66
N TYR A 159 -8.41 18.61 10.36
CA TYR A 159 -6.98 18.86 10.20
C TYR A 159 -6.56 20.13 10.94
N ASP A 160 -5.46 20.02 11.69
CA ASP A 160 -4.70 21.17 12.15
C ASP A 160 -3.63 21.54 11.13
N GLU A 161 -3.34 22.83 11.01
CA GLU A 161 -2.26 23.31 10.16
C GLU A 161 -0.92 23.30 10.90
N VAL A 162 0.11 22.73 10.26
CA VAL A 162 1.49 22.75 10.76
C VAL A 162 2.36 23.51 9.76
N VAL A 163 2.89 24.66 10.19
CA VAL A 163 3.72 25.51 9.33
C VAL A 163 5.17 25.04 9.38
N ILE A 164 5.73 24.68 8.23
CA ILE A 164 7.17 24.45 8.04
C ILE A 164 7.71 25.51 7.09
N LYS A 165 8.98 25.93 7.26
CA LYS A 165 9.63 26.91 6.38
C LYS A 165 10.92 26.32 5.80
N PHE A 166 11.14 26.55 4.51
CA PHE A 166 12.44 26.36 3.89
C PHE A 166 13.43 27.42 4.36
N ALA A 167 14.73 27.20 4.14
CA ALA A 167 15.80 28.12 4.50
C ALA A 167 15.67 29.50 3.84
N ASP A 168 15.05 29.57 2.65
CA ASP A 168 14.74 30.82 1.94
C ASP A 168 13.50 31.56 2.51
N GLY A 169 12.88 31.03 3.57
CA GLY A 169 11.71 31.59 4.24
C GLY A 169 10.36 31.18 3.61
N THR A 170 10.35 30.43 2.50
CA THR A 170 9.11 29.96 1.87
C THR A 170 8.32 29.06 2.84
N PRO A 171 7.07 29.40 3.18
CA PRO A 171 6.25 28.56 4.05
C PRO A 171 5.60 27.41 3.26
N VAL A 172 5.41 26.28 3.94
CA VAL A 172 4.55 25.17 3.55
C VAL A 172 3.61 24.86 4.71
N LEU A 173 2.32 24.78 4.41
CA LEU A 173 1.29 24.41 5.37
C LEU A 173 1.04 22.91 5.24
N LEU A 174 1.42 22.12 6.25
CA LEU A 174 1.11 20.70 6.32
C LEU A 174 -0.22 20.48 7.05
N ARG A 175 -0.89 19.37 6.77
CA ARG A 175 -2.12 18.95 7.46
C ARG A 175 -1.82 17.85 8.48
N LYS A 176 -2.08 18.09 9.76
CA LYS A 176 -2.06 17.05 10.80
C LYS A 176 -3.49 16.55 11.03
N PRO A 177 -3.80 15.27 10.75
CA PRO A 177 -5.17 14.77 10.89
C PRO A 177 -5.56 14.56 12.36
N ASN A 178 -6.81 14.86 12.65
CA ASN A 178 -7.49 14.58 13.90
C ASN A 178 -8.66 13.63 13.59
N LEU A 179 -8.48 12.36 13.90
CA LEU A 179 -9.48 11.31 13.71
C LEU A 179 -10.45 11.25 14.89
N SER A 180 -11.73 11.13 14.60
CA SER A 180 -12.76 10.78 15.60
C SER A 180 -13.78 9.82 15.01
N ILE A 181 -14.29 8.93 15.85
CA ILE A 181 -15.40 8.03 15.50
C ILE A 181 -16.68 8.54 16.17
N GLN A 182 -17.72 8.72 15.38
CA GLN A 182 -19.03 9.19 15.85
C GLN A 182 -20.11 8.13 15.69
N ASN A 183 -21.28 8.37 16.28
CA ASN A 183 -22.50 7.59 16.05
C ASN A 183 -22.35 6.08 16.27
N LEU A 184 -21.61 5.70 17.33
CA LEU A 184 -21.29 4.32 17.65
C LEU A 184 -22.53 3.39 17.67
N GLY A 185 -22.39 2.29 16.95
CA GLY A 185 -23.40 1.28 16.67
C GLY A 185 -23.79 0.41 17.87
N TYR A 186 -22.78 -0.06 18.60
CA TYR A 186 -22.85 -1.28 19.41
C TYR A 186 -22.37 -1.09 20.86
N GLY A 187 -22.03 0.13 21.25
CA GLY A 187 -21.61 0.45 22.61
C GLY A 187 -20.54 1.53 22.65
N ALA A 188 -19.96 1.75 23.83
CA ALA A 188 -18.76 2.57 23.94
C ALA A 188 -17.53 1.74 23.52
N LEU A 189 -16.57 2.41 22.89
CA LEU A 189 -15.23 1.85 22.65
C LEU A 189 -14.51 1.62 23.98
N HIS A 190 -13.62 0.64 24.01
CA HIS A 190 -12.69 0.46 25.12
C HIS A 190 -11.86 1.74 25.34
N PRO A 191 -11.64 2.19 26.60
CA PRO A 191 -10.98 3.47 26.89
C PRO A 191 -9.52 3.55 26.42
N LYS A 192 -8.89 2.41 26.12
CA LYS A 192 -7.53 2.32 25.57
C LYS A 192 -7.51 1.98 24.07
N THR A 193 -8.59 2.25 23.34
CA THR A 193 -8.63 1.99 21.90
C THR A 193 -7.58 2.83 21.19
N GLN A 194 -6.80 2.18 20.35
CA GLN A 194 -5.82 2.78 19.45
C GLN A 194 -6.39 2.75 18.03
N PHE A 195 -6.13 3.80 17.26
CA PHE A 195 -6.67 3.97 15.91
C PHE A 195 -5.53 4.09 14.90
N SER A 196 -5.72 3.56 13.70
CA SER A 196 -4.81 3.78 12.56
C SER A 196 -5.63 4.01 11.31
N ALA A 197 -5.68 5.26 10.84
CA ALA A 197 -6.35 5.64 9.61
C ALA A 197 -5.48 5.28 8.40
N ARG A 198 -6.04 4.59 7.40
CA ARG A 198 -5.29 4.07 6.26
C ARG A 198 -6.07 4.26 4.96
N VAL A 199 -5.51 5.00 4.01
CA VAL A 199 -6.02 5.05 2.64
C VAL A 199 -5.55 3.84 1.86
N ALA A 200 -6.35 3.37 0.91
CA ALA A 200 -5.96 2.25 0.05
C ALA A 200 -4.71 2.59 -0.79
N PRO A 201 -3.66 1.73 -0.80
CA PRO A 201 -2.49 1.93 -1.65
C PRO A 201 -2.76 1.54 -3.12
N PRO A 202 -1.96 2.01 -4.09
CA PRO A 202 -2.02 1.53 -5.47
C PRO A 202 -1.73 0.02 -5.60
N MET A 203 -2.36 -0.62 -6.58
CA MET A 203 -2.31 -2.09 -6.81
C MET A 203 -1.28 -2.54 -7.85
N ILE A 204 -0.55 -1.61 -8.48
CA ILE A 204 0.40 -1.92 -9.54
C ILE A 204 1.66 -2.63 -9.04
N GLY A 205 2.14 -3.61 -9.82
CA GLY A 205 3.43 -4.26 -9.60
C GLY A 205 3.53 -5.15 -8.36
N LEU A 206 2.42 -5.42 -7.65
CA LEU A 206 2.48 -6.15 -6.39
C LEU A 206 3.02 -7.58 -6.54
N GLY A 207 2.71 -8.28 -7.64
CA GLY A 207 3.27 -9.60 -7.90
C GLY A 207 4.78 -9.60 -8.13
N LEU A 208 5.35 -8.50 -8.65
CA LEU A 208 6.80 -8.33 -8.75
C LEU A 208 7.43 -8.19 -7.36
N LEU A 209 6.79 -7.43 -6.46
CA LEU A 209 7.24 -7.30 -5.06
C LEU A 209 7.13 -8.62 -4.30
N GLU A 210 6.07 -9.39 -4.56
CA GLU A 210 5.91 -10.74 -4.02
C GLU A 210 7.02 -11.69 -4.51
N ALA A 211 7.48 -11.49 -5.74
CA ALA A 211 8.55 -12.29 -6.36
C ALA A 211 9.97 -11.88 -5.91
N ILE A 212 10.15 -10.84 -5.09
CA ILE A 212 11.46 -10.51 -4.52
C ILE A 212 11.88 -11.63 -3.55
N PRO A 213 13.08 -12.25 -3.70
CA PRO A 213 13.54 -13.28 -2.78
C PRO A 213 13.52 -12.80 -1.33
N GLU A 214 13.01 -13.62 -0.42
CA GLU A 214 13.00 -13.27 1.01
C GLU A 214 14.41 -12.91 1.52
N GLN A 215 15.41 -13.70 1.13
CA GLN A 215 16.81 -13.46 1.51
C GLN A 215 17.33 -12.09 1.05
N THR A 216 16.82 -11.55 -0.06
CA THR A 216 17.17 -10.21 -0.54
C THR A 216 16.65 -9.14 0.42
N ILE A 217 15.39 -9.24 0.85
CA ILE A 217 14.82 -8.31 1.83
C ILE A 217 15.56 -8.41 3.18
N LEU A 218 15.82 -9.65 3.64
CA LEU A 218 16.59 -9.87 4.87
C LEU A 218 18.00 -9.29 4.79
N SER A 219 18.64 -9.29 3.61
CA SER A 219 19.98 -8.72 3.42
C SER A 219 20.03 -7.20 3.48
N TRP A 220 18.87 -6.52 3.44
CA TRP A 220 18.79 -5.07 3.56
C TRP A 220 18.51 -4.60 4.99
N GLN A 221 18.22 -5.51 5.92
CA GLN A 221 17.98 -5.14 7.31
C GLN A 221 19.24 -4.56 7.95
N ASP A 222 19.04 -3.52 8.76
CA ASP A 222 20.08 -2.92 9.59
C ASP A 222 19.49 -2.52 10.97
N GLU A 223 18.78 -3.44 11.64
CA GLU A 223 18.01 -3.16 12.87
C GLU A 223 18.84 -2.52 14.01
N ASN A 224 20.17 -2.69 14.00
CA ASN A 224 21.07 -2.13 15.02
C ASN A 224 21.85 -0.90 14.53
N ASP A 225 21.54 -0.35 13.36
CA ASP A 225 22.26 0.77 12.73
C ASP A 225 23.77 0.53 12.73
N ALA A 226 24.19 -0.64 12.22
CA ALA A 226 25.57 -1.10 12.28
C ALA A 226 26.52 -0.22 11.46
N ASN A 227 26.00 0.51 10.48
CA ASN A 227 26.76 1.43 9.65
C ASN A 227 26.80 2.88 10.22
N GLY A 228 25.99 3.20 11.22
CA GLY A 228 25.92 4.49 11.90
C GLY A 228 25.33 5.62 11.04
N ASP A 229 24.49 5.31 10.06
CA ASP A 229 23.80 6.29 9.20
C ASP A 229 22.47 6.78 9.81
N GLY A 230 22.04 6.18 10.92
CA GLY A 230 20.83 6.55 11.66
C GLY A 230 19.56 5.86 11.14
N ILE A 231 19.67 4.87 10.25
CA ILE A 231 18.56 4.12 9.67
C ILE A 231 18.58 2.69 10.19
N SER A 232 17.50 2.25 10.82
CA SER A 232 17.40 0.96 11.51
C SER A 232 16.39 0.00 10.88
N GLY A 233 16.35 -0.01 9.55
CA GLY A 233 15.36 -0.74 8.76
C GLY A 233 15.25 -2.23 9.13
N ARG A 234 14.03 -2.72 9.36
CA ARG A 234 13.78 -4.13 9.71
C ARG A 234 12.52 -4.72 9.08
N VAL A 235 12.48 -6.05 8.94
CA VAL A 235 11.26 -6.73 8.44
C VAL A 235 10.20 -6.84 9.54
N ASN A 236 8.93 -6.77 9.15
CA ASN A 236 7.86 -7.25 10.02
C ASN A 236 7.81 -8.79 10.00
N ARG A 237 7.43 -9.41 11.13
CA ARG A 237 7.20 -10.86 11.25
C ARG A 237 5.73 -11.10 11.55
N VAL A 238 5.00 -11.66 10.59
CA VAL A 238 3.54 -11.77 10.63
C VAL A 238 3.11 -13.23 10.50
N TRP A 239 1.94 -13.55 11.03
CA TRP A 239 1.40 -14.90 10.96
C TRP A 239 0.87 -15.22 9.57
N ASP A 240 1.37 -16.30 8.98
CA ASP A 240 0.77 -16.91 7.80
C ASP A 240 -0.30 -17.91 8.25
N VAL A 241 -1.56 -17.64 7.87
CA VAL A 241 -2.69 -18.48 8.30
C VAL A 241 -2.71 -19.85 7.63
N ARG A 242 -2.06 -19.99 6.47
CA ARG A 242 -1.97 -21.25 5.73
C ARG A 242 -0.81 -22.10 6.25
N GLU A 243 0.36 -21.48 6.45
CA GLU A 243 1.56 -22.17 6.92
C GLU A 243 1.62 -22.33 8.45
N GLU A 244 0.72 -21.66 9.18
CA GLU A 244 0.62 -21.67 10.64
C GLU A 244 1.95 -21.36 11.35
N LYS A 245 2.67 -20.35 10.84
CA LYS A 245 3.92 -19.86 11.43
C LYS A 245 4.13 -18.38 11.12
N LYS A 246 5.09 -17.76 11.82
CA LYS A 246 5.54 -16.39 11.50
C LYS A 246 6.49 -16.38 10.31
N VAL A 247 6.26 -15.49 9.36
CA VAL A 247 7.07 -15.29 8.14
C VAL A 247 7.34 -13.80 7.89
N VAL A 248 8.12 -13.43 6.86
CA VAL A 248 8.29 -12.03 6.44
C VAL A 248 6.96 -11.43 5.99
N GLY A 249 6.58 -10.31 6.59
CA GLY A 249 5.50 -9.47 6.12
C GLY A 249 5.94 -8.58 4.93
N ARG A 250 5.06 -8.37 3.96
CA ARG A 250 5.37 -7.65 2.70
C ARG A 250 4.35 -6.59 2.32
N PHE A 251 3.07 -6.84 2.59
CA PHE A 251 1.95 -6.04 2.10
C PHE A 251 1.21 -5.31 3.22
N GLY A 252 0.46 -4.28 2.85
CA GLY A 252 -0.12 -3.31 3.78
C GLY A 252 0.87 -2.21 4.19
N TRP A 253 0.37 -1.27 4.98
CA TRP A 253 1.12 -0.08 5.41
C TRP A 253 2.23 -0.37 6.43
N LYS A 254 2.04 -1.40 7.28
CA LYS A 254 3.04 -1.87 8.25
C LYS A 254 3.56 -3.27 7.91
N ALA A 255 3.53 -3.66 6.64
CA ALA A 255 3.91 -4.99 6.18
C ALA A 255 3.16 -6.12 6.94
N GLY A 256 1.88 -5.91 7.27
CA GLY A 256 1.07 -6.82 8.08
C GLY A 256 0.67 -8.13 7.41
N GLN A 257 0.82 -8.25 6.09
CA GLN A 257 0.40 -9.42 5.32
C GLN A 257 1.59 -10.06 4.57
N PRO A 258 1.73 -11.40 4.58
CA PRO A 258 2.89 -12.09 4.00
C PRO A 258 2.79 -12.28 2.49
N SER A 259 1.57 -12.45 1.96
CA SER A 259 1.29 -12.74 0.56
C SER A 259 0.06 -11.99 0.05
N LEU A 260 -0.07 -11.88 -1.27
CA LEU A 260 -1.24 -11.28 -1.91
C LEU A 260 -2.48 -12.13 -1.71
N MET A 261 -2.35 -13.47 -1.70
CA MET A 261 -3.47 -14.36 -1.38
C MET A 261 -4.04 -14.09 0.03
N GLN A 262 -3.18 -13.98 1.05
CA GLN A 262 -3.66 -13.67 2.40
C GLN A 262 -4.20 -12.24 2.50
N GLN A 263 -3.56 -11.26 1.86
CA GLN A 263 -4.05 -9.88 1.80
C GLN A 263 -5.44 -9.79 1.14
N ASN A 264 -5.65 -10.48 0.01
CA ASN A 264 -6.92 -10.49 -0.71
C ASN A 264 -8.01 -11.15 0.13
N ALA A 265 -7.73 -12.31 0.74
CA ALA A 265 -8.69 -13.01 1.58
C ALA A 265 -9.02 -12.22 2.87
N ALA A 266 -8.04 -11.53 3.45
CA ALA A 266 -8.26 -10.64 4.59
C ALA A 266 -9.09 -9.41 4.20
N ALA A 267 -8.92 -8.87 2.99
CA ALA A 267 -9.74 -7.77 2.47
C ALA A 267 -11.18 -8.21 2.19
N PHE A 268 -11.39 -9.41 1.64
CA PHE A 268 -12.75 -9.98 1.51
C PHE A 268 -13.47 -10.04 2.86
N ASN A 269 -12.78 -10.51 3.90
CA ASN A 269 -13.38 -10.64 5.23
C ASN A 269 -13.50 -9.30 5.97
N GLY A 270 -12.43 -8.51 5.97
CA GLY A 270 -12.33 -7.26 6.70
C GLY A 270 -13.10 -6.10 6.06
N ASP A 271 -13.10 -6.01 4.74
CA ASP A 271 -13.61 -4.82 4.03
C ASP A 271 -15.00 -5.06 3.42
N LEU A 272 -15.31 -6.30 3.02
CA LEU A 272 -16.58 -6.69 2.40
C LEU A 272 -17.43 -7.62 3.29
N GLY A 273 -16.87 -8.12 4.41
CA GLY A 273 -17.57 -9.00 5.35
C GLY A 273 -17.80 -10.43 4.84
N LEU A 274 -17.03 -10.88 3.84
CA LEU A 274 -17.19 -12.18 3.17
C LEU A 274 -16.22 -13.24 3.73
N THR A 275 -16.70 -14.46 3.91
CA THR A 275 -15.88 -15.61 4.30
C THR A 275 -15.11 -16.24 3.15
N SER A 276 -13.97 -16.87 3.45
CA SER A 276 -13.15 -17.60 2.48
C SER A 276 -12.43 -18.78 3.13
N ARG A 277 -11.74 -19.63 2.34
CA ARG A 277 -10.96 -20.75 2.91
C ARG A 277 -9.85 -20.32 3.87
N LEU A 278 -9.30 -19.10 3.74
CA LEU A 278 -8.26 -18.60 4.66
C LEU A 278 -8.87 -17.93 5.90
N PHE A 279 -10.05 -17.31 5.75
CA PHE A 279 -10.77 -16.63 6.81
C PHE A 279 -12.22 -17.12 6.83
N PRO A 280 -12.49 -18.30 7.43
CA PRO A 280 -13.80 -18.95 7.37
C PRO A 280 -14.80 -18.43 8.38
N LYS A 281 -14.45 -17.39 9.16
CA LYS A 281 -15.31 -16.82 10.20
C LYS A 281 -15.79 -15.45 9.75
N GLU A 282 -17.07 -15.19 9.93
CA GLU A 282 -17.66 -13.87 9.70
C GLU A 282 -16.99 -12.82 10.60
N ASN A 283 -16.85 -11.61 10.07
CA ASN A 283 -16.17 -10.50 10.75
C ASN A 283 -17.13 -9.72 11.68
N CYS A 284 -17.74 -10.41 12.64
CA CYS A 284 -18.52 -9.79 13.71
C CYS A 284 -17.97 -10.18 15.08
N SER A 285 -17.97 -9.22 16.00
CA SER A 285 -17.73 -9.46 17.42
C SER A 285 -18.94 -10.11 18.10
N MET A 286 -18.74 -10.58 19.33
CA MET A 286 -19.86 -11.08 20.17
C MET A 286 -20.91 -10.01 20.51
N HIS A 287 -20.58 -8.72 20.35
CA HIS A 287 -21.51 -7.60 20.55
C HIS A 287 -22.36 -7.31 19.30
N GLN A 288 -22.09 -7.98 18.18
CA GLN A 288 -22.69 -7.72 16.88
C GLN A 288 -23.45 -8.96 16.40
N ALA A 289 -24.61 -9.20 16.99
CA ALA A 289 -25.47 -10.34 16.62
C ALA A 289 -25.94 -10.32 15.15
N LEU A 290 -25.68 -9.22 14.42
CA LEU A 290 -26.16 -9.02 13.06
C LEU A 290 -25.69 -10.11 12.09
N CYS A 291 -24.43 -10.56 12.18
CA CYS A 291 -23.90 -11.63 11.33
C CYS A 291 -24.73 -12.93 11.46
N SER A 292 -25.09 -13.32 12.68
CA SER A 292 -25.92 -14.51 12.91
C SER A 292 -27.41 -14.37 12.54
N GLN A 293 -27.88 -13.16 12.23
CA GLN A 293 -29.31 -12.86 12.04
C GLN A 293 -29.71 -12.63 10.58
N VAL A 294 -28.74 -12.44 9.69
CA VAL A 294 -28.99 -12.23 8.26
C VAL A 294 -28.56 -13.47 7.47
N PRO A 295 -29.18 -13.76 6.32
CA PRO A 295 -28.67 -14.78 5.41
C PRO A 295 -27.25 -14.43 4.96
N ASN A 296 -26.42 -15.46 4.77
CA ASN A 296 -25.09 -15.35 4.16
C ASN A 296 -25.07 -15.97 2.75
N GLY A 297 -23.99 -15.76 2.02
CA GLY A 297 -23.82 -16.23 0.63
C GLY A 297 -23.37 -17.70 0.50
N GLY A 298 -23.22 -18.45 1.59
CA GLY A 298 -22.71 -19.83 1.59
C GLY A 298 -21.51 -20.05 2.50
N GLU A 299 -20.90 -21.24 2.40
CA GLU A 299 -19.82 -21.69 3.30
C GLU A 299 -18.67 -22.35 2.49
N PRO A 300 -17.59 -21.63 2.16
CA PRO A 300 -17.42 -20.18 2.29
C PRO A 300 -18.15 -19.41 1.18
N GLU A 301 -18.35 -18.10 1.38
CA GLU A 301 -19.00 -17.20 0.42
C GLU A 301 -18.11 -16.91 -0.79
N VAL A 302 -16.80 -16.73 -0.57
CA VAL A 302 -15.82 -16.59 -1.66
C VAL A 302 -15.22 -17.94 -1.99
N SER A 303 -15.56 -18.48 -3.16
CA SER A 303 -14.97 -19.72 -3.67
C SER A 303 -13.47 -19.59 -3.96
N ASP A 304 -12.76 -20.72 -3.92
CA ASP A 304 -11.33 -20.78 -4.22
C ASP A 304 -10.98 -20.26 -5.61
N ASN A 305 -11.81 -20.56 -6.61
CA ASN A 305 -11.62 -20.05 -7.96
C ASN A 305 -11.67 -18.51 -8.00
N ILE A 306 -12.60 -17.89 -7.26
CA ILE A 306 -12.70 -16.42 -7.20
C ILE A 306 -11.47 -15.84 -6.52
N LEU A 307 -11.04 -16.41 -5.39
CA LEU A 307 -9.82 -15.98 -4.70
C LEU A 307 -8.60 -16.08 -5.61
N ASP A 308 -8.43 -17.19 -6.32
CA ASP A 308 -7.29 -17.43 -7.20
C ASP A 308 -7.31 -16.47 -8.40
N PHE A 309 -8.48 -16.15 -8.96
CA PHE A 309 -8.59 -15.13 -10.02
C PHE A 309 -8.23 -13.73 -9.52
N VAL A 310 -8.66 -13.36 -8.31
CA VAL A 310 -8.36 -12.04 -7.73
C VAL A 310 -6.88 -11.94 -7.33
N GLU A 311 -6.26 -13.01 -6.84
CA GLU A 311 -4.81 -13.10 -6.66
C GLU A 311 -4.08 -12.96 -7.99
N PHE A 312 -4.52 -13.69 -9.02
CA PHE A 312 -3.90 -13.60 -10.33
C PHE A 312 -3.98 -12.17 -10.90
N TYR A 313 -5.12 -11.50 -10.71
CA TYR A 313 -5.28 -10.10 -11.09
C TYR A 313 -4.31 -9.17 -10.33
N SER A 314 -4.29 -9.22 -8.99
CA SER A 314 -3.43 -8.35 -8.18
C SER A 314 -1.93 -8.61 -8.41
N GLN A 315 -1.55 -9.83 -8.78
CA GLN A 315 -0.17 -10.19 -9.14
C GLN A 315 0.27 -9.60 -10.49
N HIS A 316 -0.65 -9.41 -11.43
CA HIS A 316 -0.29 -9.12 -12.83
C HIS A 316 -0.70 -7.73 -13.31
N LEU A 317 -1.05 -6.80 -12.41
CA LEU A 317 -1.21 -5.39 -12.75
C LEU A 317 0.15 -4.77 -13.09
N ALA A 318 0.26 -4.22 -14.32
CA ALA A 318 1.51 -3.67 -14.83
C ALA A 318 1.90 -2.37 -14.13
N VAL A 319 3.22 -2.12 -14.06
CA VAL A 319 3.78 -0.83 -13.64
C VAL A 319 3.96 0.05 -14.88
N PRO A 320 3.44 1.29 -14.91
CA PRO A 320 3.74 2.23 -15.98
C PRO A 320 5.25 2.48 -16.14
N VAL A 321 5.68 2.75 -17.36
CA VAL A 321 7.07 3.19 -17.61
C VAL A 321 7.33 4.57 -17.00
N ARG A 322 8.58 4.84 -16.63
CA ARG A 322 9.00 6.19 -16.24
C ARG A 322 8.90 7.14 -17.42
N ARG A 323 8.69 8.42 -17.11
CA ARG A 323 8.52 9.50 -18.10
C ARG A 323 9.69 10.47 -18.04
N ASN A 324 9.92 11.19 -19.13
CA ASN A 324 10.85 12.33 -19.17
C ASN A 324 12.27 11.99 -18.67
N VAL A 325 12.73 10.76 -18.88
CA VAL A 325 14.03 10.31 -18.35
C VAL A 325 15.20 11.12 -18.89
N ASP A 326 15.10 11.67 -20.11
CA ASP A 326 16.15 12.48 -20.72
C ASP A 326 16.07 13.97 -20.33
N ASP A 327 15.06 14.38 -19.56
CA ASP A 327 14.93 15.78 -19.11
C ASP A 327 16.04 16.13 -18.11
N PRO A 328 16.88 17.15 -18.36
CA PRO A 328 17.95 17.56 -17.45
C PRO A 328 17.47 17.87 -16.03
N LYS A 329 16.24 18.38 -15.87
CA LYS A 329 15.63 18.67 -14.56
C LYS A 329 15.32 17.38 -13.80
N VAL A 330 14.82 16.35 -14.49
CA VAL A 330 14.56 15.02 -13.91
C VAL A 330 15.87 14.35 -13.49
N GLN A 331 16.90 14.42 -14.34
CA GLN A 331 18.22 13.87 -14.03
C GLN A 331 18.87 14.58 -12.83
N HIS A 332 18.74 15.90 -12.74
CA HIS A 332 19.18 16.65 -11.57
C HIS A 332 18.42 16.24 -10.31
N GLY A 333 17.09 16.08 -10.39
CA GLY A 333 16.26 15.59 -9.29
C GLY A 333 16.63 14.18 -8.81
N LYS A 334 16.92 13.26 -9.73
CA LYS A 334 17.41 11.90 -9.41
C LYS A 334 18.70 11.95 -8.61
N LYS A 335 19.63 12.84 -8.99
CA LYS A 335 20.87 13.06 -8.27
C LYS A 335 20.61 13.62 -6.86
N LEU A 336 19.79 14.66 -6.73
CA LEU A 336 19.41 15.24 -5.44
C LEU A 336 18.77 14.21 -4.50
N PHE A 337 17.88 13.36 -5.03
CA PHE A 337 17.24 12.27 -4.28
C PHE A 337 18.26 11.34 -3.63
N ALA A 338 19.31 10.96 -4.37
CA ALA A 338 20.39 10.14 -3.83
C ALA A 338 21.29 10.91 -2.85
N GLU A 339 21.62 12.18 -3.15
CA GLU A 339 22.49 13.01 -2.31
C GLU A 339 21.91 13.29 -0.92
N VAL A 340 20.59 13.45 -0.81
CA VAL A 340 19.95 13.65 0.49
C VAL A 340 19.82 12.36 1.30
N GLY A 341 19.88 11.20 0.64
CA GLY A 341 19.79 9.87 1.26
C GLY A 341 18.42 9.20 1.13
N CYS A 342 17.53 9.67 0.24
CA CYS A 342 16.21 9.03 0.10
C CYS A 342 16.31 7.56 -0.34
N ASN A 343 17.36 7.21 -1.09
CA ASN A 343 17.61 5.87 -1.61
C ASN A 343 18.12 4.87 -0.54
N SER A 344 18.35 5.31 0.69
CA SER A 344 18.69 4.39 1.80
C SER A 344 17.52 3.47 2.14
N CYS A 345 16.29 4.01 2.16
CA CYS A 345 15.04 3.22 2.31
C CYS A 345 14.40 2.94 0.94
N HIS A 346 14.35 3.95 0.06
CA HIS A 346 13.77 3.81 -1.29
C HIS A 346 14.75 3.18 -2.28
N LYS A 347 15.16 1.94 -2.01
CA LYS A 347 16.10 1.19 -2.85
C LYS A 347 15.64 1.11 -4.31
N THR A 348 16.52 1.51 -5.20
CA THR A 348 16.18 1.87 -6.59
C THR A 348 16.03 0.68 -7.52
N GLU A 349 16.64 -0.46 -7.21
CA GLU A 349 16.70 -1.61 -8.10
C GLU A 349 16.73 -2.91 -7.30
N VAL A 350 16.03 -3.94 -7.82
CA VAL A 350 16.11 -5.30 -7.32
C VAL A 350 15.77 -6.28 -8.43
N LYS A 351 16.31 -7.51 -8.35
CA LYS A 351 15.97 -8.61 -9.25
C LYS A 351 14.96 -9.56 -8.59
N THR A 352 13.89 -9.90 -9.30
CA THR A 352 12.92 -10.91 -8.83
C THR A 352 13.48 -12.33 -8.95
N ALA A 353 12.97 -13.23 -8.13
CA ALA A 353 13.31 -14.66 -8.18
C ALA A 353 12.82 -15.30 -9.48
N LYS A 354 13.31 -16.51 -9.78
CA LYS A 354 12.65 -17.41 -10.71
C LYS A 354 11.43 -18.02 -10.03
N VAL A 355 10.24 -17.81 -10.60
CA VAL A 355 8.95 -18.28 -10.06
C VAL A 355 8.22 -19.06 -11.15
N GLU A 356 8.35 -20.39 -11.13
CA GLU A 356 7.88 -21.24 -12.24
C GLU A 356 6.37 -21.12 -12.52
N SER A 357 5.56 -20.89 -11.49
CA SER A 357 4.11 -20.67 -11.63
C SER A 357 3.76 -19.31 -12.24
N ARG A 358 4.70 -18.36 -12.26
CA ARG A 358 4.50 -16.97 -12.69
C ARG A 358 5.69 -16.51 -13.55
N PRO A 359 5.87 -17.11 -14.75
CA PRO A 359 7.02 -16.82 -15.61
C PRO A 359 7.08 -15.35 -16.05
N ALA A 360 5.94 -14.67 -16.18
CA ALA A 360 5.90 -13.24 -16.53
C ALA A 360 6.56 -12.33 -15.48
N LEU A 361 6.57 -12.75 -14.21
CA LEU A 361 7.13 -12.00 -13.08
C LEU A 361 8.54 -12.46 -12.68
N SER A 362 9.04 -13.50 -13.35
CA SER A 362 10.30 -14.16 -13.01
C SER A 362 11.51 -13.42 -13.57
N GLU A 363 12.58 -13.37 -12.78
CA GLU A 363 13.91 -12.89 -13.18
C GLU A 363 13.89 -11.49 -13.82
N GLN A 364 12.97 -10.64 -13.39
CA GLN A 364 12.86 -9.25 -13.83
C GLN A 364 13.82 -8.38 -13.01
N THR A 365 14.61 -7.54 -13.70
CA THR A 365 15.21 -6.36 -13.07
C THR A 365 14.13 -5.29 -12.99
N ILE A 366 13.85 -4.80 -11.78
CA ILE A 366 12.76 -3.86 -11.50
C ILE A 366 13.27 -2.67 -10.70
N HIS A 367 12.57 -1.54 -10.81
CA HIS A 367 12.90 -0.27 -10.14
C HIS A 367 11.74 0.23 -9.27
N PRO A 368 11.46 -0.41 -8.12
CA PRO A 368 10.30 -0.10 -7.31
C PRO A 368 10.50 1.06 -6.33
N TYR A 369 11.76 1.45 -6.05
CA TYR A 369 12.10 2.48 -5.06
C TYR A 369 11.57 2.13 -3.67
N THR A 370 11.90 0.93 -3.18
CA THR A 370 11.53 0.43 -1.85
C THR A 370 12.43 -0.74 -1.46
N ASP A 371 12.71 -0.85 -0.17
CA ASP A 371 13.32 -2.02 0.47
C ASP A 371 12.30 -2.95 1.15
N LEU A 372 11.02 -2.57 1.18
CA LEU A 372 9.92 -3.23 1.89
C LEU A 372 10.14 -3.38 3.41
N LEU A 373 11.08 -2.64 3.99
CA LEU A 373 11.37 -2.66 5.42
C LEU A 373 10.51 -1.65 6.17
N LEU A 374 10.37 -1.88 7.48
CA LEU A 374 9.83 -0.94 8.45
C LEU A 374 10.90 0.07 8.84
N HIS A 375 10.51 1.34 8.90
CA HIS A 375 11.35 2.45 9.36
C HIS A 375 10.56 3.33 10.32
N ASP A 376 11.22 3.83 11.37
CA ASP A 376 10.64 4.87 12.23
C ASP A 376 10.53 6.18 11.44
N MET A 377 9.30 6.62 11.18
CA MET A 377 8.99 7.84 10.43
C MET A 377 8.73 9.05 11.34
N GLY A 378 8.99 8.92 12.64
CA GLY A 378 8.89 9.94 13.66
C GLY A 378 7.47 10.18 14.18
N GLU A 379 7.39 10.91 15.29
CA GLU A 379 6.15 11.24 16.00
C GLU A 379 5.10 11.90 15.09
N GLY A 380 5.56 12.72 14.12
CA GLY A 380 4.68 13.37 13.15
C GLY A 380 3.83 12.38 12.36
N LEU A 381 4.32 11.17 12.10
CA LEU A 381 3.62 10.11 11.36
C LEU A 381 3.21 8.92 12.24
N SER A 382 3.31 9.04 13.55
CA SER A 382 2.84 7.99 14.46
C SER A 382 1.32 7.84 14.41
N ASP A 383 0.85 6.59 14.41
CA ASP A 383 -0.54 6.24 14.72
C ASP A 383 -0.70 5.69 16.17
N GLY A 384 0.41 5.57 16.91
CA GLY A 384 0.43 4.99 18.25
C GLY A 384 -0.04 3.53 18.35
N ARG A 385 -0.34 2.87 17.22
CA ARG A 385 -0.95 1.54 17.14
C ARG A 385 0.07 0.53 16.60
N PRO A 386 0.60 -0.39 17.43
CA PRO A 386 1.54 -1.38 16.95
C PRO A 386 0.82 -2.47 16.12
N GLU A 387 1.57 -3.14 15.24
CA GLU A 387 1.09 -4.22 14.37
C GLU A 387 2.21 -5.26 14.16
N ALA A 388 2.07 -6.41 14.83
CA ALA A 388 3.09 -7.43 14.96
C ALA A 388 4.41 -6.85 15.52
N LEU A 389 5.50 -6.81 14.74
CA LEU A 389 6.74 -6.17 15.20
C LEU A 389 6.79 -4.66 14.97
N ALA A 390 5.92 -4.13 14.11
CA ALA A 390 5.89 -2.69 13.84
C ALA A 390 5.33 -1.93 15.05
N SER A 391 6.07 -0.92 15.51
CA SER A 391 5.61 0.04 16.49
C SER A 391 4.58 1.02 15.90
N GLY A 392 4.10 1.96 16.73
CA GLY A 392 3.22 3.04 16.28
C GLY A 392 3.88 4.01 15.28
N ASN A 393 5.21 4.13 15.31
CA ASN A 393 5.96 5.08 14.47
C ASN A 393 6.50 4.43 13.19
N GLU A 394 6.48 3.10 13.13
CA GLU A 394 7.08 2.36 12.03
C GLU A 394 6.10 2.14 10.88
N TRP A 395 6.59 2.42 9.67
CA TRP A 395 5.86 2.20 8.43
C TRP A 395 6.74 1.47 7.42
N ARG A 396 6.12 0.62 6.61
CA ARG A 396 6.80 -0.01 5.49
C ARG A 396 7.11 1.03 4.42
N THR A 397 8.33 1.07 3.89
CA THR A 397 8.68 1.90 2.73
C THR A 397 7.77 1.56 1.53
N PRO A 398 6.84 2.42 1.09
CA PRO A 398 6.01 2.12 -0.08
C PRO A 398 6.84 2.25 -1.37
N PRO A 399 6.58 1.42 -2.41
CA PRO A 399 7.21 1.62 -3.70
C PRO A 399 6.81 2.98 -4.29
N LEU A 400 7.76 3.69 -4.92
CA LEU A 400 7.51 4.99 -5.57
C LEU A 400 7.25 4.88 -7.07
N TRP A 401 7.36 3.69 -7.67
CA TRP A 401 7.03 3.52 -9.08
C TRP A 401 5.58 3.92 -9.38
N GLY A 402 5.36 4.55 -10.53
CA GLY A 402 4.05 5.09 -10.91
C GLY A 402 3.57 6.28 -10.07
N ILE A 403 4.24 6.72 -9.01
CA ILE A 403 3.71 7.76 -8.11
C ILE A 403 3.33 9.05 -8.85
N GLY A 404 4.04 9.38 -9.94
CA GLY A 404 3.75 10.54 -10.78
C GLY A 404 2.46 10.45 -11.60
N TYR A 405 1.84 9.27 -11.69
CA TYR A 405 0.58 9.04 -12.38
C TYR A 405 -0.64 9.21 -11.46
N THR A 406 -0.45 9.40 -10.16
CA THR A 406 -1.53 9.45 -9.15
C THR A 406 -2.62 10.48 -9.52
N GLU A 407 -2.23 11.70 -9.89
CA GLU A 407 -3.19 12.75 -10.25
C GLU A 407 -4.04 12.36 -11.47
N GLU A 408 -3.42 11.77 -12.50
CA GLU A 408 -4.11 11.38 -13.72
C GLU A 408 -5.09 10.24 -13.49
N VAL A 409 -4.75 9.28 -12.62
CA VAL A 409 -5.56 8.09 -12.34
C VAL A 409 -6.69 8.42 -11.36
N ASN A 410 -6.36 9.14 -10.29
CA ASN A 410 -7.24 9.31 -9.13
C ASN A 410 -7.89 10.71 -9.04
N ASN A 411 -7.45 11.68 -9.85
CA ASN A 411 -7.92 13.08 -9.81
C ASN A 411 -7.66 13.78 -8.45
N HIS A 412 -6.66 13.31 -7.71
CA HIS A 412 -6.15 13.92 -6.48
C HIS A 412 -4.67 13.51 -6.26
N THR A 413 -3.98 14.16 -5.32
CA THR A 413 -2.57 13.93 -4.98
C THR A 413 -2.37 13.75 -3.48
N TYR A 414 -3.18 12.89 -2.87
CA TYR A 414 -3.08 12.59 -1.44
C TYR A 414 -2.09 11.47 -1.19
N PHE A 415 -1.11 11.68 -0.31
CA PHE A 415 -0.01 10.76 -0.04
C PHE A 415 0.12 10.44 1.44
N LEU A 416 1.03 9.48 1.74
CA LEU A 416 1.23 8.85 3.06
C LEU A 416 0.10 7.90 3.43
N HIS A 417 0.21 7.26 4.60
CA HIS A 417 -0.68 6.18 5.02
C HIS A 417 -2.12 6.64 5.19
N ASP A 418 -2.35 7.90 5.59
CA ASP A 418 -3.67 8.47 5.87
C ASP A 418 -4.08 9.57 4.88
N GLY A 419 -3.32 9.79 3.80
CA GLY A 419 -3.63 10.80 2.79
C GLY A 419 -3.45 12.25 3.25
N ARG A 420 -2.79 12.51 4.38
CA ARG A 420 -2.63 13.88 4.91
C ARG A 420 -1.88 14.82 3.97
N ALA A 421 -0.87 14.32 3.26
CA ALA A 421 -0.03 15.13 2.38
C ALA A 421 -0.74 15.37 1.04
N ARG A 422 -0.91 16.63 0.63
CA ARG A 422 -1.63 17.02 -0.60
C ARG A 422 -0.77 17.03 -1.85
N ASN A 423 0.54 16.87 -1.70
CA ASN A 423 1.48 16.77 -2.79
C ASN A 423 2.76 16.07 -2.28
N LEU A 424 3.66 15.73 -3.20
CA LEU A 424 4.90 15.03 -2.88
C LEU A 424 5.83 15.84 -1.98
N MET A 425 5.85 17.17 -2.09
CA MET A 425 6.68 17.99 -1.21
C MET A 425 6.16 17.96 0.23
N GLU A 426 4.83 18.06 0.44
CA GLU A 426 4.25 17.87 1.77
C GLU A 426 4.58 16.47 2.32
N ALA A 427 4.57 15.43 1.49
CA ALA A 427 4.92 14.07 1.90
C ALA A 427 6.38 14.00 2.38
N VAL A 428 7.33 14.56 1.61
CA VAL A 428 8.75 14.65 2.00
C VAL A 428 8.90 15.42 3.33
N LEU A 429 8.18 16.53 3.50
CA LEU A 429 8.28 17.35 4.72
C LEU A 429 7.60 16.72 5.95
N TRP A 430 6.79 15.69 5.78
CA TRP A 430 6.24 14.90 6.88
C TRP A 430 7.21 13.83 7.40
N HIS A 431 8.22 13.46 6.63
CA HIS A 431 9.21 12.48 7.06
C HIS A 431 9.93 12.98 8.33
N GLY A 432 10.05 12.13 9.34
CA GLY A 432 10.82 12.36 10.57
C GLY A 432 11.57 11.09 10.93
N GLY A 433 11.89 10.91 12.22
CA GLY A 433 12.57 9.70 12.69
C GLY A 433 13.87 9.46 11.92
N GLU A 434 14.02 8.28 11.35
CA GLU A 434 15.20 7.90 10.53
C GLU A 434 15.40 8.80 9.31
N ALA A 435 14.31 9.35 8.74
CA ALA A 435 14.36 10.22 7.58
C ALA A 435 14.54 11.72 7.93
N GLN A 436 14.71 12.07 9.21
CA GLN A 436 14.83 13.45 9.67
C GLN A 436 16.00 14.19 9.00
N ALA A 437 17.18 13.55 8.90
CA ALA A 437 18.35 14.16 8.26
C ALA A 437 18.12 14.46 6.77
N ALA A 438 17.42 13.57 6.04
CA ALA A 438 17.09 13.78 4.63
C ALA A 438 16.11 14.96 4.47
N LYS A 439 15.08 15.04 5.31
CA LYS A 439 14.14 16.18 5.33
C LYS A 439 14.86 17.50 5.60
N GLU A 440 15.78 17.54 6.58
CA GLU A 440 16.53 18.75 6.92
C GLU A 440 17.37 19.27 5.76
N LYS A 441 17.99 18.36 4.98
CA LYS A 441 18.70 18.73 3.75
C LYS A 441 17.74 19.31 2.70
N VAL A 442 16.56 18.70 2.50
CA VAL A 442 15.54 19.22 1.56
C VAL A 442 15.05 20.60 2.00
N LEU A 443 14.98 20.89 3.31
CA LEU A 443 14.64 22.22 3.80
C LEU A 443 15.67 23.30 3.43
N GLN A 444 16.91 22.91 3.10
CA GLN A 444 17.96 23.81 2.60
C GLN A 444 17.92 24.02 1.09
N PHE A 445 17.12 23.24 0.35
CA PHE A 445 17.08 23.34 -1.10
C PHE A 445 16.57 24.70 -1.59
N SER A 446 17.22 25.20 -2.63
CA SER A 446 16.72 26.31 -3.44
C SER A 446 15.39 25.96 -4.10
N LYS A 447 14.71 26.97 -4.66
CA LYS A 447 13.49 26.73 -5.47
C LYS A 447 13.75 25.75 -6.63
N GLN A 448 14.87 25.90 -7.32
CA GLN A 448 15.23 25.08 -8.48
C GLN A 448 15.46 23.62 -8.09
N GLU A 449 16.17 23.37 -6.98
CA GLU A 449 16.42 22.02 -6.46
C GLU A 449 15.12 21.35 -5.99
N ARG A 450 14.24 22.07 -5.30
CA ARG A 450 12.90 21.58 -4.92
C ARG A 450 12.09 21.17 -6.13
N GLU A 451 12.05 22.01 -7.16
CA GLU A 451 11.33 21.69 -8.39
C GLU A 451 11.98 20.53 -9.15
N ALA A 452 13.30 20.38 -9.11
CA ALA A 452 14.01 19.26 -9.73
C ALA A 452 13.70 17.94 -9.02
N LEU A 453 13.77 17.91 -7.68
CA LEU A 453 13.39 16.75 -6.88
C LEU A 453 11.95 16.30 -7.20
N ILE A 454 11.01 17.25 -7.23
CA ILE A 454 9.60 16.94 -7.55
C ILE A 454 9.42 16.50 -9.00
N ALA A 455 10.16 17.08 -9.96
CA ALA A 455 10.16 16.61 -11.35
C ALA A 455 10.63 15.16 -11.45
N PHE A 456 11.67 14.78 -10.70
CA PHE A 456 12.11 13.39 -10.64
C PHE A 456 11.04 12.47 -10.04
N LEU A 457 10.44 12.81 -8.90
CA LEU A 457 9.40 11.97 -8.30
C LEU A 457 8.17 11.84 -9.21
N ASN A 458 7.77 12.91 -9.93
CA ASN A 458 6.69 12.84 -10.91
C ASN A 458 7.07 12.06 -12.19
N SER A 459 8.37 11.83 -12.42
CA SER A 459 8.87 10.99 -13.50
C SER A 459 8.69 9.50 -13.23
N LEU A 460 8.52 9.11 -11.96
CA LEU A 460 8.46 7.72 -11.48
C LEU A 460 7.12 7.04 -11.79
#